data_AF-A0A1I6MZ24-F1
#
_entry.id   AF-A0A1I6MZ24-F1
#
_cell.length_a   1.000
_cell.length_b   1.000
_cell.length_c   1.000
_cell.angle_alpha   90.00
_cell.angle_beta   90.00
_cell.angle_gamma   90.00
#
_symmetry.space_group_name_H-M   'P 1'
#
loop_
_entity.id
_entity.type
_entity.pdbx_description
1 polymer ?
#
loop_
_entity_poly.entity_id
_entity_poly.type
_entity_poly.pdbx_seq_one_letter_code
_entity_poly.pdbx_strand_id
1 'polypeptide(L)'
;MNTEAAAFDDAIVRARKIRVLIFDVDGVLTDGQIFVAPGPDGHGIETKGFAAHDGLGISLARLGGLRVGIITKRNSQTVAIRARDLKLEFVYQGQAHKMHAINEILAKAEINLDQLAYVGDDIIDLPVMKVCGLAIATANARPQIKNISHFITTNPGGFGAGRDAIDFILEAQGTLERTISDYLDEENAAAAAADVGQGGM
;
A
#
# COMPACT_ATOMS: atom_id res chain seq x y z
N MET A 1 2.48 -23.43 -22.34
CA MET A 1 2.72 -22.05 -21.88
C MET A 1 3.64 -22.09 -20.68
N ASN A 2 4.60 -21.18 -20.58
CA ASN A 2 5.54 -21.10 -19.46
C ASN A 2 4.75 -20.73 -18.19
N THR A 3 4.99 -21.42 -17.06
CA THR A 3 4.20 -21.24 -15.83
C THR A 3 4.30 -19.83 -15.25
N GLU A 4 5.44 -19.17 -15.43
CA GLU A 4 5.65 -17.78 -15.02
C GLU A 4 4.82 -16.78 -15.83
N ALA A 5 4.70 -16.99 -17.15
CA ALA A 5 3.87 -16.14 -18.00
C ALA A 5 2.38 -16.26 -17.63
N ALA A 6 1.91 -17.48 -17.36
CA ALA A 6 0.54 -17.70 -16.93
C ALA A 6 0.23 -17.09 -15.55
N ALA A 7 1.19 -17.11 -14.61
CA ALA A 7 1.04 -16.44 -13.32
C ALA A 7 1.01 -14.91 -13.45
N PHE A 8 1.84 -14.35 -14.32
CA PHE A 8 1.84 -12.91 -14.61
C PHE A 8 0.52 -12.46 -15.26
N ASP A 9 -0.01 -13.25 -16.20
CA ASP A 9 -1.31 -13.00 -16.82
C ASP A 9 -2.46 -13.02 -15.80
N ASP A 10 -2.45 -13.94 -14.82
CA ASP A 10 -3.44 -14.01 -13.73
C ASP A 10 -3.39 -12.75 -12.85
N ALA A 11 -2.19 -12.27 -12.49
CA ALA A 11 -2.02 -11.06 -11.70
C ALA A 11 -2.59 -9.82 -12.39
N ILE A 12 -2.37 -9.66 -13.70
CA ILE A 12 -2.94 -8.56 -14.51
C ILE A 12 -4.47 -8.61 -14.51
N VAL A 13 -5.06 -9.81 -14.69
CA VAL A 13 -6.52 -9.98 -14.70
C VAL A 13 -7.13 -9.59 -13.35
N ARG A 14 -6.47 -9.91 -12.24
CA ARG A 14 -6.88 -9.50 -10.89
C ARG A 14 -6.76 -8.00 -10.69
N ALA A 15 -5.63 -7.41 -11.08
CA ALA A 15 -5.33 -5.99 -10.94
C ALA A 15 -6.38 -5.08 -11.60
N ARG A 16 -6.94 -5.50 -12.75
CA ARG A 16 -8.03 -4.78 -13.44
C ARG A 16 -9.29 -4.54 -12.61
N LYS A 17 -9.54 -5.35 -11.58
CA LYS A 17 -10.74 -5.25 -10.74
C LYS A 17 -10.55 -4.36 -9.51
N ILE A 18 -9.31 -4.00 -9.21
CA ILE A 18 -8.95 -3.40 -7.93
C ILE A 18 -9.49 -1.98 -7.81
N ARG A 19 -10.21 -1.73 -6.71
CA ARG A 19 -10.75 -0.41 -6.34
C ARG A 19 -10.14 0.10 -5.04
N VAL A 20 -9.75 -0.81 -4.15
CA VAL A 20 -9.13 -0.50 -2.86
C VAL A 20 -7.76 -1.17 -2.77
N LEU A 21 -6.75 -0.37 -2.40
CA LEU A 21 -5.39 -0.84 -2.17
C LEU A 21 -5.00 -0.59 -0.72
N ILE A 22 -4.70 -1.68 0.01
CA ILE A 22 -4.29 -1.63 1.41
C ILE A 22 -2.85 -2.09 1.54
N PHE A 23 -2.06 -1.33 2.29
CA PHE A 23 -0.69 -1.68 2.64
C PHE A 23 -0.59 -2.13 4.11
N ASP A 24 0.26 -3.12 4.40
CA ASP A 24 0.95 -3.11 5.69
C ASP A 24 1.92 -1.92 5.77
N VAL A 25 2.48 -1.66 6.95
CA VAL A 25 3.44 -0.57 7.15
C VAL A 25 4.87 -1.09 7.24
N ASP A 26 5.16 -1.97 8.19
CA ASP A 26 6.54 -2.27 8.60
C ASP A 26 7.11 -3.40 7.74
N GLY A 27 8.02 -3.07 6.82
CA GLY A 27 8.51 -4.02 5.80
C GLY A 27 7.81 -3.88 4.44
N VAL A 28 6.83 -2.97 4.36
CA VAL A 28 6.10 -2.61 3.13
C VAL A 28 6.29 -1.13 2.77
N LEU A 29 5.74 -0.19 3.54
CA LEU A 29 5.96 1.25 3.34
C LEU A 29 7.24 1.74 4.05
N THR A 30 7.82 0.89 4.88
CA THR A 30 9.13 1.05 5.53
C THR A 30 10.01 -0.15 5.26
N ASP A 31 11.29 -0.05 5.58
CA ASP A 31 12.25 -1.15 5.48
C ASP A 31 12.12 -2.21 6.60
N GLY A 32 11.12 -2.06 7.47
CA GLY A 32 10.85 -2.95 8.60
C GLY A 32 11.69 -2.64 9.85
N GLN A 33 12.61 -1.67 9.78
CA GLN A 33 13.37 -1.27 10.96
C GLN A 33 12.53 -0.38 11.89
N ILE A 34 12.77 -0.54 13.19
CA ILE A 34 12.16 0.28 14.23
C ILE A 34 13.31 0.95 14.99
N PHE A 35 13.50 2.25 14.75
CA PHE A 35 14.45 3.05 15.50
C PHE A 35 13.78 3.51 16.80
N VAL A 36 14.45 3.31 17.93
CA VAL A 36 13.95 3.73 19.24
C VAL A 36 15.00 4.59 19.91
N ALA A 37 14.64 5.83 20.22
CA ALA A 37 15.46 6.76 20.99
C ALA A 37 14.87 6.95 22.41
N PRO A 38 15.70 7.23 23.43
CA PRO A 38 15.17 7.57 24.75
C PRO A 38 14.47 8.92 24.71
N GLY A 39 13.24 8.97 25.22
CA GLY A 39 12.45 10.18 25.38
C GLY A 39 12.72 10.91 26.70
N PRO A 40 12.34 12.18 26.80
CA PRO A 40 12.57 13.02 27.98
C PRO A 40 11.77 12.56 29.22
N ASP A 41 10.73 11.76 29.03
CA ASP A 41 9.87 11.15 30.05
C ASP A 41 10.30 9.72 30.43
N GLY A 42 11.42 9.23 29.87
CA GLY A 42 11.89 7.85 30.06
C GLY A 42 11.17 6.80 29.20
N HIS A 43 10.20 7.19 28.37
CA HIS A 43 9.59 6.33 27.36
C HIS A 43 10.39 6.36 26.05
N GLY A 44 10.32 5.30 25.26
CA GLY A 44 10.99 5.24 23.96
C GLY A 44 10.23 6.03 22.89
N ILE A 45 10.93 6.89 22.15
CA ILE A 45 10.44 7.56 20.94
C ILE A 45 10.73 6.64 19.76
N GLU A 46 9.68 6.17 19.10
CA GLU A 46 9.77 5.39 17.86
C GLU A 46 9.95 6.30 16.65
N THR A 47 10.77 5.89 15.68
CA THR A 47 10.91 6.56 14.37
C THR A 47 11.02 5.52 13.25
N LYS A 48 10.51 5.87 12.06
CA LYS A 48 10.49 5.03 10.86
C LYS A 48 10.90 5.85 9.64
N GLY A 49 11.58 5.22 8.69
CA GLY A 49 11.80 5.78 7.35
C GLY A 49 10.69 5.38 6.39
N PHE A 50 10.21 6.33 5.58
CA PHE A 50 9.27 6.10 4.48
C PHE A 50 9.87 6.59 3.16
N ALA A 51 9.52 5.95 2.04
CA ALA A 51 10.01 6.37 0.72
C ALA A 51 9.20 7.55 0.15
N ALA A 52 9.89 8.50 -0.46
CA ALA A 52 9.25 9.56 -1.26
C ALA A 52 8.58 8.99 -2.52
N HIS A 53 9.17 7.94 -3.12
CA HIS A 53 8.60 7.22 -4.26
C HIS A 53 7.21 6.67 -3.96
N ASP A 54 7.04 6.04 -2.79
CA ASP A 54 5.73 5.54 -2.33
C ASP A 54 4.74 6.68 -2.10
N GLY A 55 5.21 7.82 -1.59
CA GLY A 55 4.38 9.01 -1.41
C GLY A 55 3.79 9.52 -2.73
N LEU A 56 4.64 9.74 -3.74
CA LEU A 56 4.18 10.11 -5.08
C LEU A 56 3.25 9.04 -5.68
N GLY A 57 3.61 7.76 -5.51
CA GLY A 57 2.76 6.65 -5.93
C GLY A 57 1.35 6.75 -5.35
N ILE A 58 1.21 7.05 -4.05
CA ILE A 58 -0.10 7.20 -3.41
C ILE A 58 -0.90 8.38 -3.99
N SER A 59 -0.26 9.49 -4.35
CA SER A 59 -0.91 10.56 -5.11
C SER A 59 -1.44 10.07 -6.46
N LEU A 60 -0.62 9.33 -7.22
CA LEU A 60 -1.05 8.73 -8.49
C LEU A 60 -2.19 7.74 -8.29
N ALA A 61 -2.14 6.86 -7.30
CA ALA A 61 -3.20 5.91 -7.01
C ALA A 61 -4.54 6.62 -6.77
N ARG A 62 -4.54 7.68 -5.94
CA ARG A 62 -5.74 8.48 -5.64
C ARG A 62 -6.27 9.17 -6.89
N LEU A 63 -5.39 9.80 -7.67
CA LEU A 63 -5.76 10.46 -8.93
C LEU A 63 -6.29 9.46 -9.98
N GLY A 64 -5.74 8.24 -9.99
CA GLY A 64 -6.19 7.11 -10.79
C GLY A 64 -7.51 6.48 -10.32
N GLY A 65 -8.08 6.95 -9.21
CA GLY A 65 -9.37 6.51 -8.68
C GLY A 65 -9.30 5.34 -7.69
N LEU A 66 -8.10 4.94 -7.25
CA LEU A 66 -7.93 3.96 -6.19
C LEU A 66 -8.17 4.60 -4.82
N ARG A 67 -8.85 3.87 -3.94
CA ARG A 67 -9.00 4.23 -2.53
C ARG A 67 -7.90 3.52 -1.74
N VAL A 68 -7.10 4.29 -1.02
CA VAL A 68 -5.84 3.79 -0.45
C VAL A 68 -5.87 3.84 1.07
N GLY A 69 -5.25 2.86 1.71
CA GLY A 69 -5.07 2.88 3.15
C GLY A 69 -4.04 1.91 3.69
N ILE A 70 -3.95 1.86 5.02
CA ILE A 70 -3.01 1.04 5.77
C ILE A 70 -3.69 0.24 6.88
N ILE A 71 -3.16 -0.96 7.15
CA ILE A 71 -3.47 -1.77 8.33
C ILE A 71 -2.16 -2.21 8.98
N THR A 72 -1.90 -1.78 10.21
CA THR A 72 -0.71 -2.16 10.98
C THR A 72 -1.06 -2.70 12.35
N LYS A 73 -0.23 -3.63 12.84
CA LYS A 73 -0.31 -4.15 14.22
C LYS A 73 0.13 -3.11 15.25
N ARG A 74 1.08 -2.23 14.91
CA ARG A 74 1.60 -1.24 15.85
C ARG A 74 0.61 -0.09 15.99
N ASN A 75 0.70 0.61 17.11
CA ASN A 75 0.07 1.91 17.29
C ASN A 75 1.19 2.94 17.45
N SER A 76 1.35 3.80 16.45
CA SER A 76 2.52 4.66 16.28
C SER A 76 2.10 6.05 15.80
N GLN A 77 2.58 7.08 16.50
CA GLN A 77 2.35 8.47 16.10
C GLN A 77 3.02 8.79 14.75
N THR A 78 4.20 8.22 14.51
CA THR A 78 4.91 8.34 13.22
C THR A 78 4.04 7.87 12.05
N VAL A 79 3.35 6.74 12.21
CA VAL A 79 2.41 6.21 11.21
C VAL A 79 1.18 7.12 11.06
N ALA A 80 0.64 7.63 12.17
CA ALA A 80 -0.52 8.52 12.14
C ALA A 80 -0.23 9.86 11.44
N ILE A 81 0.97 10.43 11.63
CA ILE A 81 1.43 11.63 10.91
C ILE A 81 1.53 11.32 9.42
N ARG A 82 2.27 10.27 9.06
CA ARG A 82 2.50 9.92 7.66
C ARG A 82 1.21 9.59 6.91
N ALA A 83 0.27 8.89 7.55
CA ALA A 83 -1.03 8.58 6.94
C ALA A 83 -1.86 9.83 6.65
N ARG A 84 -1.77 10.88 7.50
CA ARG A 84 -2.42 12.18 7.26
C ARG A 84 -1.75 12.93 6.11
N ASP A 85 -0.43 12.97 6.07
CA ASP A 85 0.32 13.61 4.98
C ASP A 85 -0.04 13.00 3.63
N LEU A 86 -0.17 11.67 3.60
CA LEU A 86 -0.53 10.90 2.42
C LEU A 86 -2.04 10.93 2.09
N LYS A 87 -2.85 11.59 2.93
CA LYS A 87 -4.31 11.70 2.78
C LYS A 87 -4.98 10.32 2.59
N LEU A 88 -4.54 9.33 3.36
CA LEU A 88 -5.08 7.97 3.30
C LEU A 88 -6.51 7.93 3.81
N GLU A 89 -7.37 7.19 3.11
CA GLU A 89 -8.77 7.07 3.46
C GLU A 89 -8.98 6.06 4.60
N PHE A 90 -8.25 4.94 4.55
CA PHE A 90 -8.37 3.87 5.54
C PHE A 90 -7.10 3.82 6.40
N VAL A 91 -7.24 4.03 7.71
CA VAL A 91 -6.11 3.99 8.64
C VAL A 91 -6.50 3.15 9.85
N TYR A 92 -5.98 1.93 9.93
CA TYR A 92 -6.24 1.03 11.05
C TYR A 92 -4.92 0.64 11.74
N GLN A 93 -4.74 1.12 12.96
CA GLN A 93 -3.60 0.80 13.82
C GLN A 93 -4.01 -0.17 14.93
N GLY A 94 -3.03 -0.82 15.55
CA GLY A 94 -3.28 -1.77 16.65
C GLY A 94 -3.95 -3.09 16.21
N GLN A 95 -3.94 -3.41 14.92
CA GLN A 95 -4.68 -4.55 14.36
C GLN A 95 -3.85 -5.83 14.37
N ALA A 96 -3.98 -6.63 15.43
CA ALA A 96 -3.39 -7.97 15.47
C ALA A 96 -4.12 -8.97 14.55
N HIS A 97 -5.43 -8.76 14.34
CA HIS A 97 -6.28 -9.56 13.46
C HIS A 97 -6.78 -8.71 12.29
N LYS A 98 -5.98 -8.62 11.23
CA LYS A 98 -6.20 -7.69 10.11
C LYS A 98 -7.53 -7.88 9.37
N MET A 99 -8.12 -9.08 9.41
CA MET A 99 -9.41 -9.35 8.76
C MET A 99 -10.57 -8.52 9.34
N HIS A 100 -10.52 -8.10 10.61
CA HIS A 100 -11.56 -7.22 11.17
C HIS A 100 -11.57 -5.87 10.45
N ALA A 101 -10.41 -5.24 10.32
CA ALA A 101 -10.26 -3.99 9.57
C ALA A 101 -10.64 -4.16 8.09
N ILE A 102 -10.29 -5.30 7.47
CA ILE A 102 -10.71 -5.59 6.08
C ILE A 102 -12.24 -5.62 5.96
N ASN A 103 -12.95 -6.32 6.84
CA ASN A 103 -14.41 -6.37 6.78
C ASN A 103 -15.05 -4.98 6.90
N GLU A 104 -14.52 -4.12 7.77
CA GLU A 104 -14.96 -2.73 7.88
C GLU A 104 -14.68 -1.92 6.60
N ILE A 105 -13.51 -2.13 5.98
CA ILE A 105 -13.14 -1.47 4.72
C ILE A 105 -14.09 -1.90 3.60
N LEU A 106 -14.36 -3.21 3.45
CA LEU A 106 -15.29 -3.72 2.43
C LEU A 106 -16.68 -3.09 2.59
N ALA A 107 -17.17 -2.99 3.82
CA ALA A 107 -18.46 -2.36 4.12
C ALA A 107 -18.47 -0.85 3.82
N LYS A 108 -17.45 -0.10 4.27
CA LYS A 108 -17.31 1.35 4.00
C LYS A 108 -17.08 1.64 2.53
N ALA A 109 -16.47 0.71 1.80
CA ALA A 109 -16.13 0.88 0.42
C ALA A 109 -17.19 0.35 -0.56
N GLU A 110 -18.15 -0.43 -0.07
CA GLU A 110 -19.17 -1.12 -0.86
C GLU A 110 -18.54 -1.94 -1.99
N ILE A 111 -17.51 -2.72 -1.63
CA ILE A 111 -16.80 -3.61 -2.54
C ILE A 111 -16.70 -5.03 -1.98
N ASN A 112 -16.37 -5.97 -2.86
CA ASN A 112 -16.06 -7.35 -2.49
C ASN A 112 -14.54 -7.58 -2.42
N LEU A 113 -14.14 -8.71 -1.83
CA LEU A 113 -12.73 -9.08 -1.67
C LEU A 113 -11.96 -9.11 -3.01
N ASP A 114 -12.62 -9.50 -4.11
CA ASP A 114 -11.99 -9.57 -5.44
C ASP A 114 -11.62 -8.20 -6.02
N GLN A 115 -12.09 -7.11 -5.41
CA GLN A 115 -11.76 -5.73 -5.76
C GLN A 115 -10.77 -5.08 -4.76
N LEU A 116 -10.25 -5.86 -3.81
CA LEU A 116 -9.27 -5.42 -2.82
C LEU A 116 -7.88 -6.01 -3.13
N ALA A 117 -6.89 -5.13 -3.20
CA ALA A 117 -5.49 -5.50 -3.22
C ALA A 117 -4.87 -5.32 -1.83
N TYR A 118 -3.98 -6.23 -1.44
CA TYR A 118 -3.25 -6.16 -0.19
C TYR A 118 -1.75 -6.35 -0.42
N VAL A 119 -0.93 -5.43 0.09
CA VAL A 119 0.53 -5.51 0.05
C VAL A 119 1.06 -5.86 1.44
N GLY A 120 1.76 -6.98 1.57
CA GLY A 120 2.29 -7.50 2.83
C GLY A 120 3.71 -8.05 2.72
N ASP A 121 4.35 -8.31 3.86
CA ASP A 121 5.73 -8.82 3.92
C ASP A 121 5.94 -9.99 4.90
N ASP A 122 5.11 -10.14 5.94
CA ASP A 122 5.26 -11.18 6.96
C ASP A 122 3.94 -11.92 7.28
N ILE A 123 4.04 -13.03 8.04
CA ILE A 123 2.98 -14.01 8.27
C ILE A 123 1.69 -13.46 8.85
N ILE A 124 1.73 -12.28 9.46
CA ILE A 124 0.55 -11.58 9.98
C ILE A 124 -0.40 -11.14 8.86
N ASP A 125 0.10 -11.04 7.62
CA ASP A 125 -0.65 -10.65 6.43
C ASP A 125 -1.34 -11.84 5.75
N LEU A 126 -0.91 -13.08 6.04
CA LEU A 126 -1.45 -14.31 5.45
C LEU A 126 -2.98 -14.38 5.48
N PRO A 127 -3.69 -14.05 6.58
CA PRO A 127 -5.15 -14.15 6.60
C PRO A 127 -5.83 -13.29 5.54
N VAL A 128 -5.27 -12.10 5.24
CA VAL A 128 -5.82 -11.19 4.22
C VAL A 128 -5.38 -11.61 2.83
N MET A 129 -4.07 -11.85 2.65
CA MET A 129 -3.48 -12.18 1.35
C MET A 129 -4.00 -13.49 0.76
N LYS A 130 -4.47 -14.44 1.59
CA LYS A 130 -5.08 -15.68 1.10
C LYS A 130 -6.45 -15.51 0.45
N VAL A 131 -7.14 -14.40 0.72
CA VAL A 131 -8.55 -14.23 0.35
C VAL A 131 -8.84 -12.97 -0.46
N CYS A 132 -7.92 -12.00 -0.51
CA CYS A 132 -8.10 -10.79 -1.31
C CYS A 132 -7.98 -11.08 -2.82
N GLY A 133 -8.48 -10.15 -3.64
CA GLY A 133 -8.48 -10.26 -5.09
C GLY A 133 -7.07 -10.24 -5.69
N LEU A 134 -6.20 -9.40 -5.13
CA LEU A 134 -4.80 -9.29 -5.51
C LEU A 134 -3.88 -9.19 -4.28
N ALA A 135 -3.25 -10.30 -3.95
CA ALA A 135 -2.17 -10.35 -2.96
C ALA A 135 -0.82 -9.98 -3.60
N ILE A 136 -0.13 -9.00 -3.03
CA ILE A 136 1.18 -8.50 -3.47
C ILE A 136 2.18 -8.67 -2.32
N ALA A 137 3.34 -9.25 -2.60
CA ALA A 137 4.45 -9.33 -1.66
C ALA A 137 5.53 -8.31 -2.00
N THR A 138 6.17 -7.71 -0.99
CA THR A 138 7.37 -6.90 -1.24
C THR A 138 8.59 -7.79 -1.55
N ALA A 139 9.62 -7.22 -2.19
CA ALA A 139 10.84 -7.98 -2.51
C ALA A 139 11.55 -8.56 -1.28
N ASN A 140 11.45 -7.90 -0.10
CA ASN A 140 11.99 -8.37 1.18
C ASN A 140 11.04 -9.30 1.95
N ALA A 141 9.84 -9.58 1.44
CA ALA A 141 8.86 -10.41 2.12
C ALA A 141 9.38 -11.82 2.43
N ARG A 142 8.88 -12.40 3.51
CA ARG A 142 9.17 -13.78 3.91
C ARG A 142 8.69 -14.77 2.83
N PRO A 143 9.36 -15.94 2.68
CA PRO A 143 8.98 -16.94 1.69
C PRO A 143 7.51 -17.34 1.74
N GLN A 144 6.93 -17.42 2.94
CA GLN A 144 5.52 -17.76 3.17
C GLN A 144 4.56 -16.78 2.48
N ILE A 145 4.95 -15.51 2.41
CA ILE A 145 4.17 -14.44 1.79
C ILE A 145 4.36 -14.45 0.27
N LYS A 146 5.60 -14.57 -0.20
CA LYS A 146 5.91 -14.71 -1.62
C LYS A 146 5.23 -15.92 -2.27
N ASN A 147 5.14 -17.04 -1.54
CA ASN A 147 4.53 -18.27 -2.04
C ASN A 147 3.02 -18.17 -2.30
N ILE A 148 2.33 -17.19 -1.69
CA ILE A 148 0.88 -16.98 -1.88
C ILE A 148 0.55 -15.71 -2.66
N SER A 149 1.55 -14.89 -2.97
CA SER A 149 1.34 -13.63 -3.70
C SER A 149 1.15 -13.88 -5.19
N HIS A 150 0.27 -13.10 -5.80
CA HIS A 150 0.08 -13.11 -7.25
C HIS A 150 1.12 -12.23 -7.95
N PHE A 151 1.62 -11.21 -7.25
CA PHE A 151 2.67 -10.33 -7.73
C PHE A 151 3.70 -10.08 -6.62
N ILE A 152 4.98 -10.03 -7.00
CA ILE A 152 6.09 -9.69 -6.11
C ILE A 152 6.74 -8.43 -6.67
N THR A 153 6.86 -7.39 -5.85
CA THR A 153 7.48 -6.13 -6.27
C THR A 153 8.96 -6.32 -6.56
N THR A 154 9.51 -5.45 -7.42
CA THR A 154 10.95 -5.45 -7.73
C THR A 154 11.73 -4.85 -6.57
N ASN A 155 11.22 -3.76 -6.00
CA ASN A 155 11.83 -3.04 -4.90
C ASN A 155 11.41 -3.61 -3.54
N PRO A 156 12.29 -3.55 -2.52
CA PRO A 156 11.92 -3.87 -1.15
C PRO A 156 11.08 -2.74 -0.52
N GLY A 157 10.38 -3.08 0.56
CA GLY A 157 9.59 -2.13 1.34
C GLY A 157 10.44 -0.99 1.87
N GLY A 158 9.87 0.22 1.89
CA GLY A 158 10.60 1.45 2.22
C GLY A 158 11.55 1.94 1.12
N PHE A 159 11.64 1.26 -0.02
CA PHE A 159 12.48 1.63 -1.16
C PHE A 159 11.70 1.71 -2.49
N GLY A 160 10.38 1.91 -2.43
CA GLY A 160 9.53 2.03 -3.63
C GLY A 160 8.63 0.82 -3.91
N ALA A 161 8.56 -0.18 -3.03
CA ALA A 161 7.65 -1.31 -3.22
C ALA A 161 6.17 -0.89 -3.28
N GLY A 162 5.78 0.14 -2.52
CA GLY A 162 4.44 0.70 -2.58
C GLY A 162 4.16 1.31 -3.95
N ARG A 163 5.14 2.02 -4.51
CA ARG A 163 5.10 2.56 -5.87
C ARG A 163 5.00 1.46 -6.93
N ASP A 164 5.80 0.41 -6.83
CA ASP A 164 5.75 -0.75 -7.75
C ASP A 164 4.34 -1.36 -7.80
N ALA A 165 3.71 -1.56 -6.63
CA ALA A 165 2.36 -2.12 -6.54
C ALA A 165 1.31 -1.21 -7.20
N ILE A 166 1.44 0.10 -7.04
CA ILE A 166 0.53 1.09 -7.61
C ILE A 166 0.67 1.14 -9.13
N ASP A 167 1.89 1.22 -9.64
CA ASP A 167 2.15 1.28 -11.07
C ASP A 167 1.64 0.01 -11.74
N PHE A 168 1.88 -1.17 -11.15
CA PHE A 168 1.35 -2.43 -11.64
C PHE A 168 -0.18 -2.42 -11.77
N ILE A 169 -0.90 -1.92 -10.76
CA ILE A 169 -2.37 -1.86 -10.78
C ILE A 169 -2.86 -0.88 -11.85
N LEU A 170 -2.30 0.33 -11.89
CA LEU A 170 -2.72 1.37 -12.84
C LEU A 170 -2.37 1.00 -14.29
N GLU A 171 -1.24 0.32 -14.51
CA GLU A 171 -0.85 -0.19 -15.82
C GLU A 171 -1.81 -1.29 -16.28
N ALA A 172 -2.13 -2.26 -15.40
CA ALA A 172 -3.09 -3.31 -15.72
C ALA A 172 -4.49 -2.76 -16.03
N GLN A 173 -4.87 -1.64 -15.41
CA GLN A 173 -6.11 -0.90 -15.65
C GLN A 173 -6.04 0.02 -16.89
N GLY A 174 -4.86 0.20 -17.49
CA GLY A 174 -4.66 1.07 -18.65
C GLY A 174 -4.75 2.56 -18.33
N THR A 175 -4.57 2.95 -17.06
CA THR A 175 -4.74 4.33 -16.58
C THR A 175 -3.43 5.02 -16.22
N LEU A 176 -2.32 4.31 -16.07
CA LEU A 176 -1.05 4.86 -15.56
C LEU A 176 -0.57 6.09 -16.33
N GLU A 177 -0.41 6.00 -17.65
CA GLU A 177 0.09 7.12 -18.48
C GLU A 177 -0.80 8.36 -18.39
N ARG A 178 -2.13 8.15 -18.44
CA ARG A 178 -3.11 9.23 -18.27
C ARG A 178 -2.96 9.87 -16.89
N THR A 179 -2.87 9.07 -15.84
CA THR A 179 -2.72 9.56 -14.46
C THR A 179 -1.41 10.33 -14.26
N ILE A 180 -0.32 9.91 -14.88
CA ILE A 180 0.95 10.66 -14.86
C ILE A 180 0.78 12.01 -15.58
N SER A 181 0.17 12.01 -16.77
CA SER A 181 -0.13 13.26 -17.50
C SER A 181 -1.02 14.20 -16.68
N ASP A 182 -2.09 13.67 -16.07
CA ASP A 182 -3.01 14.41 -15.22
C ASP A 182 -2.29 15.00 -14.01
N TYR A 183 -1.33 14.27 -13.40
CA TYR A 183 -0.56 14.71 -12.24
C TYR A 183 0.40 15.86 -12.57
N LEU A 184 0.99 15.84 -13.76
CA LEU A 184 1.95 16.86 -14.22
C LEU A 184 1.27 18.12 -14.77
N ASP A 185 -0.04 18.08 -14.99
CA ASP A 185 -0.83 19.25 -15.40
C ASP A 185 -1.07 20.17 -14.20
N GLU A 186 -0.39 21.32 -14.19
CA GLU A 186 -0.49 22.32 -13.13
C GLU A 186 -1.89 22.95 -13.00
N GLU A 187 -2.72 22.90 -14.05
CA GLU A 187 -4.09 23.41 -14.05
C GLU A 187 -5.09 22.37 -13.53
N ASN A 188 -4.66 21.12 -13.33
CA ASN A 188 -5.53 20.05 -12.88
C ASN A 188 -5.80 20.14 -11.37
N ALA A 189 -6.99 20.63 -11.02
CA ALA A 189 -7.43 20.73 -9.62
C ALA A 189 -7.47 19.39 -8.88
N ALA A 190 -7.72 18.27 -9.58
CA ALA A 190 -7.71 16.94 -8.97
C ALA A 190 -6.27 16.49 -8.64
N ALA A 191 -5.29 16.84 -9.48
CA ALA A 191 -3.88 16.61 -9.19
C ALA A 191 -3.42 17.41 -7.98
N ALA A 192 -3.78 18.69 -7.90
CA ALA A 192 -3.49 19.53 -6.72
C ALA A 192 -4.11 18.96 -5.43
N ALA A 193 -5.32 18.39 -5.49
CA ALA A 193 -5.94 17.72 -4.35
C ALA A 193 -5.28 16.38 -4.00
N ALA A 194 -4.76 15.68 -5.00
CA ALA A 194 -4.09 14.39 -4.88
C ALA A 194 -2.65 14.51 -4.34
N ASP A 195 -1.99 15.65 -4.56
CA ASP A 195 -0.61 15.90 -4.13
C ASP A 195 -0.43 15.81 -2.60
N VAL A 196 0.67 15.19 -2.20
CA VAL A 196 1.10 14.90 -0.82
C VAL A 196 2.42 15.62 -0.54
N GLY A 197 2.53 16.89 -0.93
CA GLY A 197 3.80 17.60 -1.03
C GLY A 197 4.06 18.76 -0.07
N GLN A 198 3.07 19.25 0.70
CA GLN A 198 3.30 20.47 1.50
C GLN A 198 4.01 20.25 2.85
N GLY A 199 4.31 18.99 3.22
CA GLY A 199 5.20 18.68 4.35
C GLY A 199 4.79 19.34 5.67
N GLY A 200 3.49 19.40 5.97
CA GLY A 200 2.94 20.04 7.17
C GLY A 200 3.18 19.26 8.47
N MET A 201 4.35 18.64 8.64
CA MET A 201 4.77 18.02 9.90
C MET A 201 4.85 19.06 11.02
#